data_AF-A0AAN8G1I2-F1
#
_entry.id   AF-A0AAN8G1I2-F1
#
_cell.length_a   1.000
_cell.length_b   1.000
_cell.length_c   1.000
_cell.angle_alpha   90.00
_cell.angle_beta   90.00
_cell.angle_gamma   90.00
#
_symmetry.space_group_name_H-M   'P 1'
#
loop_
_entity.id
_entity.type
_entity.pdbx_description
1 polymer ?
#
loop_
_entity_poly.entity_id
_entity_poly.type
_entity_poly.pdbx_seq_one_letter_code
_entity_poly.pdbx_strand_id
1 'polypeptide(L)' 'GSYGIPNGLMFSFPVTIDGATKEWKIVQGLPLDDFAKSKLAETQKELEEERDDALKACDAASM' A
#
# COMPACT_ATOMS: atom_id res chain seq x y z
N GLY A 1 3.33 -6.66 5.41
CA GLY A 1 4.04 -5.44 5.03
C GLY A 1 4.17 -4.51 6.21
N SER A 2 4.56 -3.26 5.95
CA SER A 2 4.67 -2.21 6.96
C SER A 2 3.28 -1.79 7.47
N TYR A 3 3.16 -1.45 8.75
CA TYR A 3 1.93 -0.89 9.33
C TYR A 3 0.66 -1.77 9.18
N GLY A 4 0.82 -3.09 9.08
CA GLY A 4 -0.30 -4.03 8.96
C GLY A 4 -0.82 -4.25 7.53
N ILE A 5 -0.28 -3.53 6.55
CA ILE A 5 -0.68 -3.66 5.14
C ILE A 5 -0.06 -4.93 4.51
N PRO A 6 -0.81 -5.72 3.71
CA PRO A 6 -0.29 -6.92 3.06
C PRO A 6 0.81 -6.59 2.03
N ASN A 7 1.72 -7.55 1.81
CA ASN A 7 2.72 -7.40 0.77
C ASN A 7 2.06 -7.56 -0.62
N GLY A 8 2.59 -6.87 -1.63
CA GLY A 8 2.06 -6.92 -2.99
C GLY A 8 0.86 -6.01 -3.26
N LEU A 9 0.39 -5.27 -2.25
CA LEU A 9 -0.53 -4.15 -2.44
C LEU A 9 0.26 -2.86 -2.63
N MET A 10 -0.01 -2.14 -3.72
CA MET A 10 0.54 -0.80 -3.91
C MET A 10 -0.16 0.14 -2.93
N PHE A 11 0.58 0.64 -1.94
CA PHE A 11 0.05 1.44 -0.84
C PHE A 11 1.01 2.57 -0.50
N SER A 12 0.48 3.75 -0.14
CA SER A 12 1.30 4.92 0.20
C SER A 12 1.82 4.83 1.63
N PHE A 13 3.11 5.13 1.82
CA PHE A 13 3.77 5.06 3.12
C PHE A 13 4.59 6.33 3.40
N PRO A 14 4.80 6.68 4.69
CA PRO A 14 5.83 7.64 5.04
C PRO A 14 7.21 7.06 4.68
N VAL A 15 7.94 7.74 3.81
CA VAL A 15 9.27 7.32 3.35
C VAL A 15 10.29 8.41 3.54
N THR A 16 11.56 8.00 3.69
CA THR A 16 12.73 8.87 3.50
C THR A 16 13.39 8.52 2.18
N ILE A 17 13.86 9.54 1.46
CA ILE A 17 14.60 9.38 0.19
C ILE A 17 16.05 9.81 0.41
N ASP A 18 16.99 8.94 0.04
CA ASP A 18 18.40 9.29 -0.01
C ASP A 18 18.68 10.15 -1.25
N GLY A 19 19.16 11.38 -1.04
CA GLY A 19 19.40 12.33 -2.12
C GLY A 19 20.52 11.94 -3.08
N ALA A 20 21.49 11.12 -2.63
CA ALA A 20 22.63 10.69 -3.42
C ALA A 20 22.33 9.38 -4.17
N THR A 21 21.77 8.38 -3.50
CA THR A 21 21.49 7.06 -4.10
C THR A 21 20.13 6.98 -4.80
N LYS A 22 19.22 7.92 -4.51
CA LYS A 22 17.80 7.93 -4.96
C LYS A 22 16.99 6.74 -4.43
N GLU A 23 17.52 5.99 -3.46
CA GLU A 23 16.78 4.94 -2.80
C GLU A 23 15.78 5.52 -1.80
N TRP A 24 14.61 4.88 -1.70
CA TRP A 24 13.61 5.20 -0.67
C TRP A 24 13.51 4.07 0.36
N LYS A 25 13.17 4.42 1.59
CA LYS A 25 12.92 3.47 2.68
C LYS A 25 11.67 3.89 3.45
N ILE A 26 10.81 2.94 3.78
CA ILE A 26 9.65 3.18 4.64
C ILE A 26 10.14 3.46 6.05
N VAL A 27 9.71 4.58 6.62
CA VAL A 27 9.94 4.90 8.03
C VAL A 27 9.30 3.82 8.88
N GLN A 28 10.04 3.25 9.84
CA GLN A 28 9.56 2.18 10.71
C GLN A 28 9.29 2.68 12.13
N GLY A 29 8.43 1.97 12.87
CA GLY A 29 8.22 2.21 14.30
C GLY A 29 7.34 3.42 14.64
N LEU A 30 6.57 3.96 13.70
CA LEU A 30 5.58 5.00 14.02
C LEU A 30 4.41 4.37 14.81
N PRO A 31 4.03 4.94 15.96
CA PRO A 31 2.86 4.48 16.69
C PRO A 31 1.59 4.82 15.90
N LEU A 32 0.68 3.86 15.83
CA LEU A 32 -0.65 4.06 15.25
C LEU A 32 -1.70 3.89 16.33
N ASP A 33 -2.52 4.91 16.50
CA ASP A 33 -3.75 4.80 17.29
C ASP A 33 -4.85 4.08 16.50
N ASP A 34 -5.98 3.83 17.17
CA ASP A 34 -7.05 3.03 16.57
C ASP A 34 -7.79 3.77 15.45
N PHE A 35 -7.82 5.11 15.49
CA PHE A 35 -8.36 5.92 14.40
C PHE A 35 -7.48 5.81 13.14
N ALA A 36 -6.17 5.92 13.28
CA ALA A 36 -5.24 5.77 12.16
C ALA A 36 -5.33 4.36 11.57
N LYS A 37 -5.37 3.32 12.41
CA LYS A 37 -5.55 1.93 11.95
C LYS A 37 -6.86 1.74 11.20
N SER A 38 -7.97 2.32 11.67
CA SER A 38 -9.26 2.17 11.00
C SER A 38 -9.24 2.82 9.61
N LYS A 39 -8.59 3.98 9.46
CA LYS A 39 -8.43 4.63 8.16
C LYS A 39 -7.52 3.87 7.21
N LEU A 40 -6.43 3.30 7.70
CA LEU A 40 -5.58 2.42 6.90
C LEU A 40 -6.34 1.18 6.41
N ALA A 41 -7.20 0.58 7.26
CA ALA A 41 -8.01 -0.57 6.88
C ALA A 41 -9.07 -0.23 5.82
N GLU A 42 -9.73 0.93 5.93
CA GLU A 42 -10.66 1.44 4.91
C GLU A 42 -9.98 1.56 3.54
N THR A 43 -8.82 2.23 3.48
CA THR A 43 -8.06 2.41 2.24
C THR A 43 -7.49 1.10 1.71
N GLN A 44 -7.04 0.20 2.59
CA GLN A 44 -6.54 -1.11 2.17
C GLN A 44 -7.64 -1.88 1.42
N LYS A 45 -8.85 -1.91 1.97
CA LYS A 45 -9.98 -2.61 1.37
C LYS A 45 -10.31 -2.07 -0.03
N GLU A 46 -10.37 -0.74 -0.18
CA GLU A 46 -10.61 -0.09 -1.47
C GLU A 46 -9.56 -0.49 -2.51
N LEU A 47 -8.27 -0.45 -2.17
CA LEU A 47 -7.18 -0.81 -3.08
C LEU A 47 -7.15 -2.30 -3.44
N GLU A 48 -7.58 -3.19 -2.54
CA GLU A 48 -7.72 -4.61 -2.84
C GLU A 48 -8.84 -4.86 -3.86
N GLU A 49 -9.98 -4.18 -3.71
CA GLU A 49 -11.10 -4.24 -4.66
C GLU A 49 -10.69 -3.69 -6.03
N GLU A 50 -9.99 -2.54 -6.08
CA GLU A 50 -9.48 -1.96 -7.33
C GLU A 50 -8.49 -2.88 -8.04
N ARG A 51 -7.55 -3.50 -7.30
CA ARG A 51 -6.59 -4.45 -7.86
C ARG A 51 -7.32 -5.63 -8.49
N ASP A 52 -8.29 -6.20 -7.78
CA ASP A 52 -9.02 -7.38 -8.25
C ASP A 52 -9.82 -7.07 -9.52
N ASP A 53 -10.42 -5.87 -9.61
CA ASP A 53 -11.12 -5.43 -10.82
C ASP A 53 -10.19 -5.13 -11.99
N ALA A 54 -9.02 -4.52 -11.72
CA ALA A 54 -7.99 -4.29 -12.73
C ALA A 54 -7.46 -5.61 -13.30
N LEU A 55 -7.21 -6.62 -12.44
CA LEU A 55 -6.76 -7.95 -12.88
C LEU A 55 -7.80 -8.65 -13.76
N LYS A 56 -9.08 -8.62 -13.37
CA LYS A 56 -10.17 -9.14 -14.22
C LYS A 56 -10.19 -8.49 -15.60
N ALA A 57 -9.96 -7.17 -15.67
CA ALA A 57 -9.90 -6.44 -16.94
C ALA A 57 -8.68 -6.85 -17.79
N CYS A 58 -7.52 -7.04 -17.17
CA CYS A 58 -6.31 -7.52 -17.85
C CYS A 58 -6.46 -8.95 -18.38
N ASP A 59 -7.08 -9.84 -17.60
CA ASP A 59 -7.34 -11.22 -18.01
C ASP A 59 -8.33 -11.26 -19.19
N ALA A 60 -9.39 -10.45 -19.15
CA ALA A 60 -10.35 -10.33 -20.25
C ALA A 60 -9.73 -9.75 -21.53
N ALA A 61 -8.70 -8.90 -21.42
CA ALA A 61 -7.96 -8.36 -22.57
C ALA A 61 -6.90 -9.33 -23.12
N SER A 62 -6.55 -10.38 -22.38
CA SER A 62 -5.54 -11.37 -22.75
C SER A 62 -6.14 -12.65 -23.39
N MET A 63 -7.48 -12.72 -23.49
CA MET A 63 -8.25 -13.76 -24.20
C MET A 63 -8.74 -13.25 -25.56
#